data_AF-A0A843RQD8-F1
#
_entry.id   AF-A0A843RQD8-F1
#
_cell.length_a   1.000
_cell.length_b   1.000
_cell.length_c   1.000
_cell.angle_alpha   90.00
_cell.angle_beta   90.00
_cell.angle_gamma   90.00
#
_symmetry.space_group_name_H-M   'P 1'
#
loop_
_entity.id
_entity.type
_entity.pdbx_description
1 polymer ?
#
loop_
_entity_poly.entity_id
_entity_poly.type
_entity_poly.pdbx_seq_one_letter_code
_entity_poly.pdbx_strand_id
1 'polypeptide(L)' 'MSHILVGYELGGGHGHVHRLMPLVRALETRGHRVTFFLRNIHENAGLLARERRAILPVPDLV' A
#
# COMPACT_ATOMS: atom_id res chain seq x y z
N MET A 1 7.69 -18.30 -1.55
CA MET A 1 6.81 -17.29 -2.16
C MET A 1 5.63 -17.07 -1.24
N SER A 2 5.37 -15.82 -0.84
CA SER A 2 4.34 -15.49 0.17
C SER A 2 3.47 -14.33 -0.31
N HIS A 3 2.22 -14.29 0.14
CA HIS A 3 1.33 -13.16 -0.05
C HIS A 3 1.39 -12.26 1.19
N ILE A 4 1.73 -11.00 0.99
CA ILE A 4 1.97 -10.03 2.07
C ILE A 4 0.94 -8.92 1.94
N LEU A 5 0.09 -8.79 2.96
CA LEU A 5 -0.80 -7.65 3.10
C LEU A 5 -0.06 -6.54 3.83
N VAL A 6 0.02 -5.37 3.21
CA VAL A 6 0.56 -4.17 3.84
C VAL A 6 -0.60 -3.20 4.03
N GLY A 7 -1.13 -3.16 5.26
CA GLY A 7 -2.04 -2.13 5.70
C GLY A 7 -1.27 -1.04 6.45
N TYR A 8 -1.76 0.20 6.39
CA TYR A 8 -1.31 1.25 7.30
C TYR A 8 -2.49 2.15 7.66
N GLU A 9 -2.68 2.39 8.96
CA GLU A 9 -3.31 3.60 9.49
C GLU A 9 -3.10 3.74 11.00
N LEU A 10 -2.57 4.90 11.40
CA LEU A 10 -2.71 5.59 12.70
C LEU A 10 -1.85 6.88 12.64
N GLY A 11 -2.17 7.78 11.70
CA GLY A 11 -1.38 8.99 11.54
C GLY A 11 -1.83 9.90 10.41
N GLY A 12 -2.95 10.59 10.61
CA GLY A 12 -3.29 11.90 10.04
C GLY A 12 -3.19 12.12 8.52
N GLY A 13 -2.93 11.11 7.68
CA GLY A 13 -3.11 11.16 6.22
C GLY A 13 -1.90 11.38 5.31
N HIS A 14 -0.64 11.50 5.77
CA HIS A 14 0.34 12.24 4.94
C HIS A 14 1.71 11.60 4.61
N GLY A 15 1.81 10.28 4.35
CA GLY A 15 2.99 9.80 3.59
C GLY A 15 3.63 8.46 3.95
N HIS A 16 2.95 7.58 4.68
CA HIS A 16 3.52 6.26 5.01
C HIS A 16 3.70 5.34 3.79
N VAL A 17 2.87 5.48 2.74
CA VAL A 17 3.03 4.71 1.49
C VAL A 17 4.42 4.92 0.89
N HIS A 18 4.84 6.18 0.79
CA HIS A 18 6.13 6.53 0.20
C HIS A 18 7.29 5.91 0.98
N ARG A 19 7.23 5.95 2.32
CA ARG A 19 8.27 5.37 3.19
C ARG A 19 8.35 3.85 3.08
N LEU A 20 7.22 3.18 2.84
CA LEU A 20 7.19 1.73 2.70
C LEU A 20 7.54 1.24 1.30
N MET A 21 7.55 2.12 0.30
CA MET A 21 7.79 1.74 -1.09
C MET A 21 9.13 1.01 -1.33
N PRO A 22 10.26 1.42 -0.73
CA PRO A 22 11.52 0.68 -0.85
C PRO A 22 11.42 -0.75 -0.31
N LEU A 23 10.74 -0.93 0.83
CA LEU A 23 10.51 -2.25 1.43
C LEU A 23 9.64 -3.12 0.53
N VAL A 24 8.53 -2.57 0.04
CA VAL A 24 7.59 -3.25 -0.86
C VAL A 24 8.30 -3.73 -2.12
N ARG A 25 9.09 -2.87 -2.75
CA ARG A 25 9.89 -3.23 -3.93
C ARG A 25 10.90 -4.34 -3.61
N ALA A 26 11.56 -4.26 -2.46
CA ALA A 26 12.52 -5.27 -2.04
C ALA A 26 11.87 -6.64 -1.74
N LEU A 27 10.60 -6.67 -1.31
CA LEU A 27 9.81 -7.89 -1.16
C LEU A 27 9.39 -8.44 -2.54
N GLU A 28 8.93 -7.58 -3.44
CA GLU A 28 8.57 -7.96 -4.81
C GLU A 28 9.78 -8.56 -5.56
N THR A 29 10.97 -7.95 -5.46
CA THR A 29 12.22 -8.47 -6.06
C THR A 29 12.61 -9.84 -5.51
N ARG A 30 12.20 -10.19 -4.28
CA ARG A 30 12.41 -11.53 -3.68
C ARG A 30 11.34 -12.54 -4.09
N GLY A 31 10.41 -12.17 -4.97
CA GLY A 31 9.34 -13.05 -5.46
C GLY A 31 8.13 -13.13 -4.52
N HIS A 32 7.96 -12.18 -3.58
CA HIS A 32 6.73 -12.07 -2.82
C HIS A 32 5.66 -11.29 -3.59
N ARG A 33 4.39 -11.60 -3.33
CA ARG A 33 3.26 -10.83 -3.85
C ARG A 33 2.77 -9.90 -2.76
N VAL A 34 2.84 -8.59 -3.00
CA VAL A 34 2.39 -7.57 -2.04
C VAL A 34 1.03 -7.01 -2.46
N THR A 35 0.12 -6.85 -1.51
CA THR A 35 -1.17 -6.18 -1.69
C THR A 35 -1.28 -5.06 -0.67
N PHE A 36 -1.68 -3.88 -1.13
CA PHE A 36 -1.93 -2.74 -0.25
C PHE A 36 -3.36 -2.73 0.25
N PHE A 37 -3.56 -2.36 1.51
CA PHE A 37 -4.86 -2.13 2.13
C PHE A 37 -4.91 -0.69 2.67
N LEU A 38 -5.58 0.22 1.94
CA LEU A 38 -5.47 1.68 2.13
C LEU A 38 -6.83 2.35 2.37
N ARG A 39 -6.91 3.30 3.31
CA ARG A 39 -8.10 4.15 3.49
C ARG A 39 -8.15 5.31 2.48
N ASN A 40 -7.12 6.16 2.45
CA ASN A 40 -7.14 7.41 1.69
C ASN A 40 -6.60 7.26 0.25
N ILE A 41 -7.26 6.41 -0.56
CA ILE A 41 -6.83 6.13 -1.95
C ILE A 41 -6.84 7.41 -2.80
N HIS A 42 -7.89 8.22 -2.71
CA HIS A 42 -8.03 9.43 -3.53
C HIS A 42 -6.97 10.49 -3.24
N GLU A 43 -6.62 10.69 -1.97
CA GLU A 43 -5.55 11.63 -1.56
C GLU A 43 -4.18 11.22 -2.11
N ASN A 44 -3.99 9.93 -2.40
CA ASN A 44 -2.74 9.38 -2.90
C ASN A 44 -2.81 8.94 -4.38
N ALA A 45 -3.86 9.34 -5.11
CA ALA A 45 -4.15 8.83 -6.45
C ALA A 45 -2.97 8.99 -7.43
N GLY A 46 -2.24 10.10 -7.38
CA GLY A 46 -1.07 10.32 -8.23
C GLY A 46 0.08 9.35 -7.99
N LEU A 47 0.30 8.93 -6.74
CA LEU A 47 1.25 7.89 -6.38
C LEU A 47 0.72 6.52 -6.83
N LEU A 48 -0.51 6.21 -6.44
CA LEU A 48 -1.12 4.89 -6.63
C LEU A 48 -1.37 4.54 -8.11
N ALA A 49 -1.66 5.53 -8.95
CA ALA A 49 -1.84 5.34 -10.39
C ALA A 49 -0.59 4.80 -11.10
N ARG A 50 0.59 4.94 -10.49
CA ARG A 50 1.87 4.46 -11.04
C ARG A 50 2.20 3.04 -10.58
N GLU A 51 1.41 2.49 -9.66
CA GLU A 51 1.66 1.19 -9.06
C GLU A 51 0.91 0.08 -9.81
N ARG A 52 1.59 -1.03 -10.06
CA ARG A 52 1.02 -2.20 -10.77
C ARG A 52 0.39 -3.24 -9.85
N ARG A 53 0.56 -3.07 -8.54
CA ARG A 53 0.11 -4.02 -7.52
C ARG A 53 -1.34 -3.81 -7.15
N ALA A 54 -1.95 -4.85 -6.59
CA ALA A 54 -3.31 -4.77 -6.09
C ALA A 54 -3.39 -3.79 -4.90
N ILE A 55 -4.41 -2.95 -4.93
CA ILE A 55 -4.77 -2.00 -3.87
C ILE A 55 -6.22 -2.31 -3.48
N LEU A 56 -6.42 -2.65 -2.22
CA LEU A 56 -7.72 -2.88 -1.61
C LEU A 56 -8.10 -1.66 -0.78
N PRO A 57 -9.29 -1.08 -0.97
CA PRO A 57 -9.79 -0.05 -0.07
C PRO A 57 -10.04 -0.63 1.32
N VAL A 58 -9.63 0.10 2.36
CA VAL A 58 -10.06 -0.14 3.74
C VAL A 58 -11.50 0.36 3.84
N PRO A 59 -12.46 -0.47 4.27
CA PRO A 59 -13.82 -0.02 4.49
C PRO A 59 -13.88 0.92 5.70
N ASP A 60 -14.79 1.89 5.65
CA ASP A 60 -15.16 2.66 6.84
C ASP A 60 -15.85 1.73 7.83
N LEU A 61 -15.15 1.42 8.93
CA LEU A 61 -15.72 0.74 10.08
C LEU A 61 -16.41 1.81 10.94
N VAL A 62 -17.71 1.95 10.74
CA VAL A 62 -18.64 2.76 11.56
C VAL A 62 -18.61 2.34 13.03
#